data_AF-A0AAV0Y233-F1
#
_entry.id   AF-A0AAV0Y233-F1
#
_cell.length_a   1.000
_cell.length_b   1.000
_cell.length_c   1.000
_cell.angle_alpha   90.00
_cell.angle_beta   90.00
_cell.angle_gamma   90.00
#
_symmetry.space_group_name_H-M   'P 1'
#
loop_
_entity.id
_entity.type
_entity.pdbx_description
1 polymer ?
#
loop_
_entity_poly.entity_id
_entity_poly.type
_entity_poly.pdbx_seq_one_letter_code
_entity_poly.pdbx_strand_id
1 'polypeptide(L)'
;MAKPRWHIRPLFQERELHGHYHCFTRELQLYNSALYYNFMRITSSTFEELVILVSPKLQRNPIRKDILSVGEILTATLRLENND
;
A
#
# COMPACT_ATOMS: atom_id res chain seq x y z
N MET A 1 31.11 12.41 16.45
CA MET A 1 30.17 11.29 16.25
C MET A 1 28.94 11.83 15.54
N ALA A 2 28.67 11.38 14.31
CA ALA A 2 27.51 11.84 13.55
C ALA A 2 26.23 11.31 14.22
N LYS A 3 25.25 12.19 14.45
CA LYS A 3 23.93 11.80 14.97
C LYS A 3 23.29 10.79 14.00
N PRO A 4 22.65 9.70 14.47
CA PRO A 4 21.92 8.81 13.58
C PRO A 4 20.85 9.63 12.84
N ARG A 5 20.94 9.60 11.52
CA ARG A 5 20.18 10.45 10.60
C ARG A 5 18.76 9.89 10.47
N TRP A 6 17.96 10.03 11.52
CA TRP A 6 16.59 9.52 11.66
C TRP A 6 16.53 7.98 11.61
N HIS A 7 15.86 7.35 12.59
CA HIS A 7 15.64 5.90 12.60
C HIS A 7 14.56 5.53 11.57
N ILE A 8 14.87 5.73 10.28
CA ILE A 8 14.05 5.25 9.18
C ILE A 8 14.01 3.73 9.34
N ARG A 9 12.82 3.20 9.67
CA ARG A 9 12.63 1.75 9.82
C ARG A 9 13.12 1.05 8.56
N PRO A 10 13.76 -0.13 8.65
CA PRO A 10 14.25 -0.87 7.49
C PRO A 10 13.21 -1.01 6.37
N LEU A 11 11.95 -1.23 6.77
CA LEU A 11 10.78 -1.24 5.88
C LEU A 11 10.64 0.00 4.96
N PHE A 12 11.06 1.18 5.41
CA PHE A 12 10.99 2.38 4.58
C PHE A 12 12.18 2.54 3.63
N GLN A 13 13.27 1.80 3.86
CA GLN A 13 14.46 1.81 3.02
C GLN A 13 14.24 0.99 1.73
N GLU A 14 13.41 -0.05 1.79
CA GLU A 14 13.10 -0.93 0.65
C GLU A 14 12.02 -0.36 -0.29
N ARG A 15 11.44 0.80 0.06
CA ARG A 15 10.38 1.47 -0.72
C ARG A 15 10.81 1.79 -2.16
N GLU A 16 12.08 2.18 -2.36
CA GLU A 16 12.61 2.47 -3.70
C GLU A 16 12.71 1.22 -4.57
N LEU A 17 12.90 0.05 -3.98
CA LEU A 17 13.11 -1.21 -4.70
C LEU A 17 11.79 -1.93 -5.01
N HIS A 18 10.86 -1.96 -4.04
CA HIS A 18 9.64 -2.77 -4.14
C HIS A 18 8.37 -1.95 -4.38
N GLY A 19 8.45 -0.61 -4.33
CA GLY A 19 7.29 0.25 -4.44
C GLY A 19 6.43 0.25 -3.16
N HIS A 20 5.51 1.21 -3.08
CA HIS A 20 4.85 1.53 -1.82
C HIS A 20 3.93 0.42 -1.29
N TYR A 21 3.22 -0.28 -2.18
CA TYR A 21 2.27 -1.32 -1.79
C TYR A 21 2.93 -2.62 -1.32
N HIS A 22 3.87 -3.14 -2.13
CA HIS A 22 4.55 -4.40 -1.84
C HIS A 22 5.44 -4.31 -0.60
N CYS A 23 6.05 -3.14 -0.39
CA CYS A 23 6.89 -2.89 0.77
C CYS A 23 6.04 -2.55 2.00
N PHE A 24 5.10 -1.59 1.90
CA PHE A 24 4.50 -1.01 3.10
C PHE A 24 3.13 -1.60 3.45
N THR A 25 2.19 -1.57 2.50
CA THR A 25 0.80 -1.94 2.77
C THR A 25 0.65 -3.43 3.06
N ARG A 26 1.32 -4.28 2.28
CA ARG A 26 1.25 -5.74 2.44
C ARG A 26 1.94 -6.21 3.72
N GLU A 27 3.10 -5.64 4.08
CA GLU A 27 3.76 -6.00 5.33
C GLU A 27 2.99 -5.52 6.56
N LEU A 28 2.46 -4.30 6.53
CA LEU A 28 1.63 -3.81 7.64
C LEU A 28 0.37 -4.66 7.83
N GLN A 29 -0.22 -5.11 6.73
CA GLN A 29 -1.39 -6.01 6.74
C GLN A 29 -1.09 -7.32 7.46
N LEU A 30 0.13 -7.87 7.31
CA LEU A 30 0.52 -9.17 7.86
C LEU A 30 1.10 -9.07 9.29
N TYR A 31 1.87 -8.01 9.57
CA TYR A 31 2.71 -7.94 10.77
C TYR A 31 2.25 -6.89 11.79
N ASN A 32 1.43 -5.90 11.40
CA ASN A 32 1.01 -4.84 12.32
C ASN A 32 -0.32 -4.17 11.92
N SER A 33 -1.43 -4.79 12.34
CA SER A 33 -2.78 -4.31 12.06
C SER A 33 -3.07 -2.90 12.58
N ALA A 34 -2.49 -2.51 13.71
CA ALA A 34 -2.67 -1.16 14.29
C ALA A 34 -2.00 -0.09 13.41
N LEU A 35 -0.77 -0.32 12.95
CA LEU A 35 -0.10 0.57 12.01
C LEU A 35 -0.76 0.58 10.64
N TYR A 36 -1.24 -0.58 10.17
CA TYR A 36 -2.04 -0.67 8.94
C TYR A 36 -3.28 0.23 9.04
N TYR A 37 -4.06 0.11 10.11
CA TYR A 37 -5.25 0.92 10.32
C TYR A 37 -4.92 2.42 10.44
N ASN A 38 -3.86 2.78 11.16
CA ASN A 38 -3.43 4.18 11.25
C ASN A 38 -3.02 4.75 9.89
N PHE A 39 -2.46 3.91 9.02
CA PHE A 39 -1.99 4.31 7.71
C PHE A 39 -3.10 4.35 6.65
N MET A 40 -3.90 3.29 6.57
CA MET A 40 -4.94 3.11 5.55
C MET A 40 -6.30 3.68 5.98
N ARG A 41 -6.49 3.96 7.28
CA ARG A 41 -7.77 4.34 7.92
C ARG A 41 -8.90 3.34 7.75
N ILE A 42 -8.60 2.14 7.26
CA ILE A 42 -9.49 0.99 7.13
C ILE A 42 -8.78 -0.26 7.63
N THR A 43 -9.54 -1.28 8.02
CA THR A 43 -8.96 -2.56 8.42
C THR A 43 -8.51 -3.36 7.20
N SER A 44 -7.60 -4.31 7.42
CA SER A 44 -7.13 -5.22 6.36
C SER A 44 -8.26 -6.01 5.72
N SER A 45 -9.21 -6.50 6.52
CA SER A 45 -10.38 -7.24 6.04
C SER A 45 -11.25 -6.39 5.13
N THR A 46 -11.56 -5.15 5.53
CA THR A 46 -12.35 -4.22 4.70
C THR A 46 -11.61 -3.86 3.41
N PHE A 47 -10.29 -3.72 3.46
CA PHE A 47 -9.50 -3.53 2.24
C PHE A 47 -9.59 -4.73 1.30
N GLU A 48 -9.48 -5.95 1.79
CA GLU A 48 -9.63 -7.17 0.99
C GLU A 48 -11.02 -7.28 0.35
N GLU A 49 -12.08 -6.98 1.11
CA GLU A 49 -13.46 -6.93 0.61
C GLU A 49 -13.60 -5.91 -0.54
N LEU A 50 -13.01 -4.72 -0.38
CA LEU A 50 -13.00 -3.69 -1.42
C LEU A 50 -12.22 -4.14 -2.66
N VAL A 51 -11.07 -4.80 -2.48
CA VAL A 51 -10.32 -5.37 -3.61
C VAL A 51 -11.19 -6.37 -4.37
N ILE A 52 -11.90 -7.27 -3.69
CA ILE A 52 -12.79 -8.25 -4.33
C ILE A 52 -13.92 -7.54 -5.09
N LEU A 53 -14.54 -6.52 -4.49
CA LEU A 53 -15.65 -5.78 -5.07
C LEU A 53 -15.24 -4.97 -6.32
N VAL A 54 -14.04 -4.39 -6.30
CA VAL A 54 -13.55 -3.48 -7.34
C VAL A 54 -12.79 -4.21 -8.45
N SER A 55 -12.14 -5.34 -8.13
CA SER A 55 -11.40 -6.17 -9.11
C SER A 55 -12.14 -6.42 -10.43
N PRO A 56 -13.43 -6.85 -10.44
CA PRO A 56 -14.14 -7.10 -11.69
C PRO A 56 -14.50 -5.83 -12.47
N LYS A 57 -14.47 -4.65 -11.82
CA LYS A 57 -14.79 -3.35 -12.44
C LYS A 57 -13.57 -2.69 -13.09
N LEU A 58 -12.37 -3.14 -12.74
CA LEU A 58 -11.12 -2.62 -13.30
C LEU A 58 -10.79 -3.35 -14.60
N GLN A 59 -11.04 -2.69 -15.73
CA GLN A 59 -10.61 -3.19 -17.03
C GLN A 59 -9.11 -2.98 -17.21
N ARG A 60 -8.37 -4.08 -17.40
CA ARG A 60 -6.93 -4.03 -17.70
C ARG A 60 -6.72 -3.63 -19.15
N ASN A 61 -5.89 -2.62 -19.39
CA ASN A 61 -5.42 -2.32 -20.73
C ASN A 61 -4.25 -3.28 -21.06
N PRO A 62 -4.40 -4.19 -22.03
CA PRO A 62 -3.40 -5.23 -22.32
C PRO A 62 -2.08 -4.69 -22.88
N ILE A 63 -1.99 -3.40 -23.21
CA ILE A 63 -0.86 -2.80 -23.93
C ILE A 63 0.26 -2.30 -22.97
N ARG A 64 -0.03 -2.04 -21.69
CA ARG A 64 1.00 -1.61 -20.73
C ARG A 64 1.65 -2.79 -20.03
N LYS A 65 2.98 -2.80 -19.92
CA LYS A 65 3.78 -3.86 -19.25
C LYS A 65 3.86 -3.65 -17.74
N ASP A 66 3.65 -2.42 -17.29
CA ASP A 66 3.71 -1.91 -15.93
C ASP A 66 2.32 -1.98 -15.27
N ILE A 67 1.79 -3.20 -15.19
CA ILE A 67 0.45 -3.47 -14.68
C ILE A 67 0.47 -3.42 -13.15
N LEU A 68 0.01 -2.31 -12.58
CA LEU A 68 -0.33 -2.23 -11.16
C LEU A 68 -1.44 -3.24 -10.85
N SER A 69 -1.28 -4.00 -9.77
CA SER A 69 -2.31 -4.84 -9.20
C SER A 69 -3.51 -4.01 -8.71
N VAL A 70 -4.66 -4.66 -8.56
CA VAL A 70 -5.87 -3.98 -8.04
C VAL A 70 -5.63 -3.38 -6.65
N GLY A 71 -4.88 -4.09 -5.81
CA GLY A 71 -4.50 -3.59 -4.48
C GLY A 71 -3.61 -2.35 -4.55
N GLU A 72 -2.68 -2.28 -5.50
CA GLU A 72 -1.85 -1.08 -5.72
C GLU A 72 -2.67 0.13 -6.13
N ILE A 73 -3.60 -0.06 -7.07
CA ILE A 73 -4.51 1.00 -7.54
C ILE A 73 -5.37 1.49 -6.38
N LEU A 74 -6.03 0.58 -5.66
CA LEU A 74 -6.91 0.91 -4.55
C LEU A 74 -6.16 1.63 -3.42
N THR A 75 -4.94 1.19 -3.10
CA THR A 75 -4.09 1.83 -2.08
C THR A 75 -3.72 3.26 -2.47
N ALA A 76 -3.38 3.49 -3.74
CA ALA A 76 -3.06 4.83 -4.23
C ALA A 76 -4.28 5.76 -4.16
N THR A 77 -5.45 5.27 -4.58
CA THR A 77 -6.72 6.03 -4.54
C THR A 77 -7.11 6.42 -3.12
N LEU A 78 -7.17 5.45 -2.21
CA LEU A 78 -7.55 5.71 -0.81
C LEU A 78 -6.58 6.68 -0.13
N ARG A 79 -5.30 6.65 -0.48
CA ARG A 79 -4.32 7.59 0.08
C ARG A 79 -4.51 9.02 -0.41
N LEU A 80 -4.94 9.21 -1.66
CA LEU A 80 -5.25 10.54 -2.19
C LEU A 80 -6.46 11.14 -1.47
N GLU A 81 -7.50 10.35 -1.21
CA GLU A 81 -8.71 10.81 -0.50
C GLU A 81 -8.48 11.13 0.99
N ASN A 82 -7.52 10.47 1.65
CA ASN A 82 -7.24 10.65 3.08
C ASN A 82 -6.28 11.82 3.40
N ASN A 83 -5.88 12.61 2.41
CA ASN A 83 -4.88 13.69 2.55
C ASN A 83 -5.48 15.10 2.58
N ASP A 84 -6.81 15.23 2.70
CA ASP A 84 -7.54 16.49 2.94
C ASP A 84 -7.55 16.91 4.43
#